data_AF-A0A2S7TNM7-F1
#
_entry.id   AF-A0A2S7TNM7-F1
#
_cell.length_a   1.000
_cell.length_b   1.000
_cell.length_c   1.000
_cell.angle_alpha   90.00
_cell.angle_beta   90.00
_cell.angle_gamma   90.00
#
_symmetry.space_group_name_H-M   'P 1'
#
loop_
_entity.id
_entity.type
_entity.pdbx_description
1 polymer ?
#
loop_
_entity_poly.entity_id
_entity_poly.type
_entity_poly.pdbx_seq_one_letter_code
_entity_poly.pdbx_strand_id
1 'polypeptide(L)'
;MDTEKYTVQVICDKLGLLKRNVQQMVREGQLKPLNPGKKPMYFSREEFERVKQEVRAKRLASLKEIARACEVLGMYDDDFEDYKGR
;
A
#
# COMPACT_ATOMS: atom_id res chain seq x y z
N MET A 1 -22.98 14.06 13.33
CA MET A 1 -21.75 13.76 12.58
C MET A 1 -21.59 12.25 12.57
N ASP A 2 -21.95 11.59 11.48
CA ASP A 2 -21.68 10.17 11.28
C ASP A 2 -20.17 9.97 11.25
N THR A 3 -19.64 9.35 12.31
CA THR A 3 -18.25 8.91 12.33
C THR A 3 -18.16 7.77 11.33
N GLU A 4 -17.67 8.04 10.11
CA GLU A 4 -17.35 6.99 9.15
C GLU A 4 -16.42 5.99 9.83
N LYS A 5 -16.91 4.75 10.01
CA LYS A 5 -16.16 3.64 10.59
C LYS A 5 -15.74 2.70 9.48
N TYR A 6 -14.44 2.50 9.36
CA TYR A 6 -13.87 1.55 8.40
C TYR A 6 -13.76 0.19 9.08
N THR A 7 -14.18 -0.88 8.42
CA THR A 7 -13.93 -2.25 8.89
C THR A 7 -12.69 -2.81 8.22
N VAL A 8 -12.14 -3.92 8.76
CA VAL A 8 -11.02 -4.64 8.11
C VAL A 8 -11.33 -4.92 6.63
N GLN A 9 -12.57 -5.31 6.31
CA GLN A 9 -12.97 -5.61 4.94
C GLN A 9 -12.90 -4.36 4.05
N VAL A 10 -13.47 -3.24 4.50
CA VAL A 10 -13.41 -1.98 3.75
C VAL A 10 -11.96 -1.54 3.51
N ILE A 11 -11.07 -1.74 4.48
CA ILE A 11 -9.64 -1.43 4.32
C ILE A 11 -8.99 -2.34 3.28
N CYS A 12 -9.30 -3.64 3.30
CA CYS A 12 -8.81 -4.60 2.30
C CYS A 12 -9.24 -4.17 0.89
N ASP A 13 -10.53 -3.87 0.72
CA ASP A 13 -11.11 -3.52 -0.57
C ASP A 13 -10.55 -2.19 -1.10
N LYS A 14 -10.48 -1.16 -0.26
CA LYS A 14 -10.00 0.17 -0.67
C LYS A 14 -8.48 0.23 -0.93
N LEU A 15 -7.69 -0.57 -0.21
CA LEU A 15 -6.23 -0.56 -0.36
C LEU A 15 -5.71 -1.69 -1.26
N GLY A 16 -6.58 -2.61 -1.68
CA GLY A 16 -6.18 -3.82 -2.40
C GLY A 16 -5.24 -4.68 -1.57
N LEU A 17 -5.47 -4.78 -0.25
CA LEU A 17 -4.66 -5.55 0.67
C LEU A 17 -5.34 -6.86 1.04
N LEU A 18 -4.56 -7.91 1.25
CA LEU A 18 -5.08 -9.15 1.81
C LEU A 18 -5.45 -8.95 3.29
N LYS A 19 -6.53 -9.61 3.72
CA LYS A 19 -6.98 -9.62 5.11
C LYS A 19 -5.88 -9.97 6.11
N ARG A 20 -5.00 -10.91 5.77
CA ARG A 20 -3.85 -11.30 6.60
C ARG A 20 -2.89 -10.12 6.83
N ASN A 21 -2.66 -9.30 5.80
CA ASN A 21 -1.77 -8.13 5.88
C ASN A 21 -2.41 -7.07 6.78
N VAL A 22 -3.70 -6.77 6.58
CA VAL A 22 -4.40 -5.81 7.44
C VAL A 22 -4.42 -6.27 8.91
N GLN A 23 -4.67 -7.56 9.17
CA GLN A 23 -4.60 -8.13 10.52
C GLN A 23 -3.20 -8.11 11.12
N GLN A 24 -2.15 -8.23 10.30
CA GLN A 24 -0.77 -8.10 10.72
C GLN A 24 -0.47 -6.65 11.11
N MET A 25 -0.91 -5.67 10.31
CA MET A 25 -0.76 -4.25 10.64
C MET A 25 -1.43 -3.89 11.98
N VAL A 26 -2.56 -4.52 12.30
CA VAL A 26 -3.21 -4.36 13.62
C VAL A 26 -2.36 -4.93 14.73
N ARG A 27 -1.80 -6.14 14.54
CA ARG A 27 -0.94 -6.80 15.53
C ARG A 27 0.37 -6.06 15.79
N GLU A 28 0.95 -5.47 14.74
CA GLU A 28 2.16 -4.67 14.81
C GLU A 28 1.90 -3.23 15.31
N GLY A 29 0.65 -2.87 15.58
CA GLY A 29 0.28 -1.54 16.07
C GLY A 29 0.31 -0.43 15.00
N GLN A 30 0.55 -0.78 13.74
CA GLN A 30 0.52 0.13 12.58
C GLN A 30 -0.91 0.62 12.29
N LEU A 31 -1.91 -0.22 12.57
CA LEU A 31 -3.33 0.09 12.42
C LEU A 31 -4.07 -0.11 13.75
N LYS A 32 -4.57 0.98 14.34
CA LYS A 32 -5.19 1.02 15.66
C LYS A 32 -6.72 1.02 15.54
N PRO A 33 -7.40 -0.04 16.01
CA PRO A 33 -8.85 -0.06 16.02
C PRO A 33 -9.41 0.87 17.12
N LEU A 34 -10.57 1.46 16.85
CA LEU A 34 -11.37 2.21 17.82
C LEU A 34 -11.91 1.33 18.94
N ASN A 35 -12.08 0.03 18.67
CA ASN A 35 -12.59 -0.97 19.61
C ASN A 35 -11.59 -2.13 19.74
N PRO A 36 -10.44 -1.91 20.39
CA PRO A 36 -9.43 -2.96 20.58
C PRO A 36 -10.05 -4.18 21.28
N GLY A 37 -9.71 -5.38 20.78
CA GLY A 37 -10.19 -6.65 21.32
C GLY A 37 -11.64 -7.03 20.96
N LYS A 38 -12.43 -6.14 20.35
CA LYS A 38 -13.81 -6.43 19.92
C LYS A 38 -13.88 -6.75 18.43
N LYS A 39 -14.77 -7.69 18.07
CA LYS A 39 -15.12 -8.00 16.68
C LYS A 39 -16.57 -7.57 16.41
N PRO A 40 -16.88 -6.97 15.24
CA PRO A 40 -15.94 -6.56 14.20
C PRO A 40 -15.07 -5.36 14.64
N MET A 41 -13.83 -5.29 14.15
CA MET A 41 -12.93 -4.16 14.41
C MET A 41 -13.31 -2.99 13.52
N TYR A 42 -13.35 -1.79 14.11
CA TYR A 42 -13.61 -0.53 13.45
C TYR A 42 -12.39 0.38 13.54
N PHE A 43 -12.15 1.17 12.49
CA PHE A 43 -11.06 2.12 12.38
C PHE A 43 -11.62 3.50 12.04
N SER A 44 -10.98 4.54 12.54
CA SER A 44 -11.37 5.92 12.19
C SER A 44 -10.93 6.23 10.75
N ARG A 45 -11.53 7.27 10.19
CA ARG A 45 -11.12 7.80 8.89
C ARG A 45 -9.66 8.28 8.89
N GLU A 46 -9.22 8.92 9.97
CA GLU A 46 -7.84 9.40 10.13
C GLU A 46 -6.85 8.24 10.10
N GLU A 47 -7.18 7.15 10.81
CA GLU A 47 -6.37 5.95 10.86
C GLU A 47 -6.25 5.31 9.48
N PHE A 48 -7.38 5.21 8.77
CA PHE A 48 -7.41 4.72 7.41
C PHE A 48 -6.55 5.56 6.46
N GLU A 49 -6.68 6.89 6.51
CA GLU A 49 -5.94 7.76 5.60
C GLU A 49 -4.43 7.74 5.90
N ARG A 50 -4.03 7.64 7.17
CA ARG A 50 -2.62 7.46 7.54
C ARG A 50 -2.05 6.18 6.94
N VAL A 51 -2.74 5.06 7.13
CA VAL A 51 -2.29 3.76 6.60
C VAL A 51 -2.28 3.75 5.08
N LYS A 52 -3.25 4.40 4.43
CA LYS A 52 -3.30 4.56 2.98
C LYS A 52 -2.06 5.29 2.45
N GLN A 53 -1.62 6.36 3.11
CA GLN A 53 -0.40 7.08 2.75
C GLN A 53 0.85 6.20 2.93
N GLU A 54 0.92 5.47 4.04
CA GLU A 54 2.05 4.57 4.31
C GLU A 54 2.16 3.45 3.27
N VAL A 55 1.03 2.82 2.91
CA VAL A 55 1.00 1.77 1.87
C VAL A 55 1.45 2.33 0.52
N ARG A 56 1.03 3.54 0.15
CA ARG A 56 1.48 4.21 -1.08
C ARG A 56 2.99 4.47 -1.05
N ALA A 57 3.52 4.98 0.07
CA ALA A 57 4.94 5.23 0.23
C ALA A 57 5.77 3.94 0.10
N LYS A 58 5.34 2.84 0.75
CA LYS A 58 5.98 1.53 0.65
C LYS A 58 5.99 1.00 -0.79
N ARG A 59 4.86 1.07 -1.50
CA ARG A 59 4.78 0.66 -2.92
C ARG A 59 5.74 1.46 -3.81
N LEU A 60 5.80 2.78 -3.60
CA LEU A 60 6.70 3.63 -4.37
C LEU A 60 8.17 3.31 -4.08
N ALA A 61 8.52 3.06 -2.82
CA ALA A 61 9.87 2.65 -2.44
C ALA A 61 10.26 1.33 -3.13
N SER A 62 9.40 0.31 -3.08
CA SER A 62 9.65 -0.96 -3.77
C SER A 62 9.78 -0.79 -5.29
N LEU A 63 8.98 0.06 -5.92
CA LEU A 63 9.12 0.34 -7.36
C LEU A 63 10.46 1.00 -7.69
N LYS A 64 10.95 1.91 -6.84
CA LYS A 64 12.27 2.53 -7.01
C LYS A 64 13.40 1.51 -6.87
N GLU A 65 13.27 0.57 -5.92
CA GLU A 65 14.23 -0.51 -5.75
C GLU A 65 14.25 -1.45 -6.96
N ILE A 66 13.07 -1.79 -7.49
CA ILE A 66 12.95 -2.59 -8.72
C ILE A 66 13.57 -1.86 -9.91
N ALA A 67 13.27 -0.56 -10.10
CA ALA A 67 13.84 0.23 -11.19
C ALA A 67 15.37 0.25 -11.13
N ARG A 68 15.95 0.50 -9.95
CA ARG A 68 17.41 0.44 -9.74
C ARG A 68 17.98 -0.95 -10.02
N ALA A 69 17.28 -2.01 -9.63
CA ALA A 69 17.72 -3.37 -9.93
C ALA A 69 17.71 -3.66 -11.44
N CYS A 70 16.70 -3.17 -12.16
CA CYS A 70 16.64 -3.27 -13.62
C CYS A 70 17.78 -2.49 -14.31
N GLU A 71 18.12 -1.30 -13.82
CA GLU A 71 19.28 -0.52 -14.30
C GLU A 71 20.59 -1.30 -14.12
N VAL A 72 20.83 -1.88 -12.93
CA VAL A 72 22.04 -2.67 -12.64
C VAL A 72 22.15 -3.92 -13.50
N LEU A 73 21.03 -4.57 -13.80
CA LEU A 73 20.99 -5.78 -14.62
C LEU A 73 21.10 -5.50 -16.12
N GLY A 74 21.17 -4.23 -16.54
CA GLY A 74 21.19 -3.87 -17.97
C GLY A 74 19.91 -4.27 -18.68
N MET A 75 18.77 -4.29 -17.98
CA MET A 75 17.47 -4.69 -18.53
C MET A 75 16.77 -3.57 -19.31
N TYR A 76 17.42 -2.41 -19.42
CA TYR A 76 17.04 -1.35 -20.33
C TYR A 76 17.99 -1.45 -21.52
N ASP A 77 17.49 -1.90 -22.66
CA ASP A 77 18.23 -1.84 -23.91
C ASP A 77 18.39 -0.35 -24.26
N ASP A 78 19.64 0.14 -24.28
CA ASP A 78 20.00 1.45 -24.81
C ASP A 78 19.77 1.53 -26.34
N ASP A 79 19.33 0.44 -26.97
CA ASP A 79 18.98 0.32 -28.39
C ASP A 79 17.61 0.95 -28.69
N PHE A 80 17.41 2.20 -28.27
CA PHE A 80 16.64 3.12 -29.11
C PHE A 80 17.56 3.50 -30.27
N GLU A 81 17.78 2.56 -31.20
CA GLU A 81 18.31 2.93 -32.51
C GLU A 81 17.33 3.96 -33.08
N ASP A 82 17.88 5.16 -33.22
CA ASP A 82 17.33 6.31 -33.89
C ASP A 82 16.76 5.80 -35.23
N TYR A 83 15.46 5.49 -35.27
CA TYR A 83 14.71 5.13 -36.48
C TYR A 83 14.64 6.38 -37.38
N LYS A 84 15.80 6.85 -37.83
CA LYS A 84 15.94 7.77 -38.94
C LYS A 84 15.65 6.96 -40.18
N GLY A 85 14.35 6.87 -40.47
CA GLY A 85 13.88 6.50 -41.79
C GLY A 85 14.64 7.32 -42.84
N ARG A 86 15.43 6.63 -43.64
CA ARG A 86 15.86 7.03 -44.98
C ARG A 86 15.73 5.83 -45.89
#